data_AF-A0A357AN40-F1
#
_entry.id   AF-A0A357AN40-F1
#
_cell.length_a   1.000
_cell.length_b   1.000
_cell.length_c   1.000
_cell.angle_alpha   90.00
_cell.angle_beta   90.00
_cell.angle_gamma   90.00
#
_symmetry.space_group_name_H-M   'P 1'
#
loop_
_entity.id
_entity.type
_entity.pdbx_description
1 polymer ?
#
loop_
_entity_poly.entity_id
_entity_poly.type
_entity_poly.pdbx_seq_one_letter_code
_entity_poly.pdbx_strand_id
1 'polypeptide(L)' 'GININEIKKADLRRSLSMVLQDTHLFTGTVMDNIRYGRLDATDEEVIKAANIANAHSFIMHLPQGYNTMLTSDGA' A
#
# COMPACT_ATOMS: atom_id res chain seq x y z
N GLY A 1 -6.05 30.49 2.27
CA GLY A 1 -5.72 29.09 2.59
C GLY A 1 -6.42 28.70 3.87
N ILE A 2 -6.87 27.45 4.01
CA ILE A 2 -7.54 26.94 5.22
C ILE A 2 -6.47 26.54 6.24
N ASN A 3 -6.66 26.87 7.52
CA ASN A 3 -5.72 26.54 8.58
C ASN A 3 -5.76 25.02 8.86
N ILE A 4 -4.61 24.35 8.79
CA ILE A 4 -4.51 22.89 8.98
C ILE A 4 -4.96 22.43 10.37
N ASN A 5 -4.93 23.33 11.37
CA ASN A 5 -5.37 23.03 12.74
C ASN A 5 -6.90 22.98 12.87
N GLU A 6 -7.63 23.50 11.89
CA GLU A 6 -9.11 23.50 11.85
C GLU A 6 -9.67 22.27 11.11
N ILE A 7 -8.79 21.48 10.48
CA ILE A 7 -9.16 20.27 9.75
C ILE A 7 -9.05 19.08 10.70
N LYS A 8 -10.12 18.28 10.80
CA LYS A 8 -10.09 17.04 11.58
C LYS A 8 -8.97 16.14 11.04
N LYS A 9 -8.14 15.60 11.94
CA LYS A 9 -6.95 14.79 11.58
C LYS A 9 -7.26 13.65 10.60
N ALA A 10 -8.46 13.07 10.67
CA ALA A 10 -8.91 12.02 9.76
C ALA A 10 -9.06 12.51 8.31
N ASP A 11 -9.63 13.71 8.11
CA ASP A 11 -9.86 14.29 6.79
C ASP A 11 -8.55 14.77 6.15
N LEU A 12 -7.62 15.26 6.97
CA LEU A 12 -6.27 15.62 6.52
C LEU A 12 -5.47 14.38 6.08
N ARG A 13 -5.52 13.27 6.85
CA ARG A 13 -4.84 12.01 6.51
C ARG A 13 -5.43 11.33 5.28
N ARG A 14 -6.73 11.50 5.01
CA ARG A 14 -7.36 10.97 3.80
C ARG A 14 -6.92 11.70 2.53
N SER A 15 -6.48 12.95 2.65
CA SER A 15 -6.08 13.80 1.53
C SER A 15 -4.57 13.81 1.27
N LEU A 16 -3.78 13.07 2.07
CA LEU A 16 -2.32 13.06 2.01
C LEU A 16 -1.78 11.63 1.87
N SER A 17 -1.05 11.36 0.78
CA SER A 17 -0.28 10.13 0.62
C SER A 17 1.18 10.39 1.01
N MET A 18 1.74 9.60 1.92
CA MET A 18 3.11 9.75 2.43
C MET A 18 3.98 8.60 1.96
N VAL A 19 5.12 8.90 1.34
CA VAL A 19 6.12 7.91 0.92
C VAL A 19 7.32 8.03 1.87
N LEU A 20 7.56 7.00 2.68
CA LEU A 20 8.71 6.94 3.58
C LEU A 20 9.94 6.43 2.83
N GLN A 21 11.14 6.91 3.20
CA GLN A 21 12.41 6.47 2.62
C GLN A 21 12.76 5.02 3.01
N ASP A 22 12.31 4.57 4.19
CA ASP A 22 12.38 3.18 4.62
C ASP A 22 11.02 2.50 4.44
N THR A 23 10.96 1.53 3.52
CA THR A 23 9.79 0.66 3.39
C THR A 23 9.72 -0.28 4.58
N HIS A 24 8.90 0.08 5.58
CA HIS A 24 8.43 -0.88 6.57
C HIS A 24 7.44 -1.82 5.88
N LEU A 25 7.94 -2.92 5.31
CA LEU A 25 7.09 -4.03 4.89
C LEU A 25 6.60 -4.73 6.15
N PHE A 26 5.28 -4.80 6.32
CA PHE A 26 4.73 -5.60 7.41
C PHE A 26 4.80 -7.08 7.01
N THR A 27 5.09 -7.96 7.97
CA THR A 27 5.01 -9.41 7.72
C THR A 27 3.61 -9.77 7.24
N GLY A 28 3.51 -10.24 6.00
CA GLY A 28 2.25 -10.49 5.31
C GLY A 28 2.47 -10.66 3.81
N THR A 29 1.42 -10.92 3.04
CA THR A 29 1.60 -11.04 1.59
C THR A 29 1.77 -9.67 0.93
N VAL A 30 2.28 -9.65 -0.30
CA VAL A 30 2.25 -8.45 -1.16
C VAL A 30 0.81 -7.91 -1.28
N MET A 31 -0.18 -8.79 -1.43
CA MET A 31 -1.59 -8.42 -1.46
C MET A 31 -2.02 -7.68 -0.19
N ASP A 32 -1.63 -8.20 0.98
CA ASP A 32 -1.99 -7.60 2.28
C ASP A 32 -1.34 -6.23 2.47
N ASN A 33 -0.09 -6.07 2.03
CA ASN A 33 0.63 -4.80 2.11
C ASN A 33 -0.01 -3.73 1.22
N ILE A 34 -0.51 -4.09 0.03
CA ILE A 34 -1.23 -3.13 -0.82
C ILE A 34 -2.62 -2.83 -0.25
N ARG A 35 -3.34 -3.86 0.24
CA ARG A 35 -4.64 -3.69 0.91
C ARG A 35 -4.52 -2.87 2.19
N TYR A 36 -3.36 -2.82 2.83
CA TYR A 36 -3.15 -2.00 4.02
C TYR A 36 -3.39 -0.50 3.77
N GLY A 37 -3.19 -0.01 2.53
CA GLY A 37 -3.55 1.36 2.16
C GLY A 37 -5.06 1.64 2.21
N ARG A 38 -5.90 0.61 2.07
CA ARG A 38 -7.36 0.65 2.17
C ARG A 38 -7.91 -0.75 2.49
N LEU A 39 -8.16 -1.02 3.78
CA LEU A 39 -8.46 -2.35 4.31
C LEU A 39 -9.73 -3.01 3.72
N ASP A 40 -10.66 -2.21 3.24
CA ASP A 40 -11.91 -2.63 2.59
C ASP A 40 -11.78 -2.83 1.06
N ALA A 41 -10.58 -2.67 0.50
CA ALA A 41 -10.36 -2.90 -0.92
C ALA A 41 -10.51 -4.38 -1.30
N THR A 42 -11.26 -4.61 -2.37
CA THR A 42 -11.36 -5.92 -3.02
C THR A 42 -10.06 -6.30 -3.74
N ASP A 43 -9.86 -7.59 -4.00
CA ASP A 43 -8.67 -8.10 -4.68
C ASP A 43 -8.46 -7.46 -6.07
N GLU A 44 -9.54 -7.21 -6.80
CA GLU A 44 -9.51 -6.53 -8.10
C GLU A 44 -9.01 -5.09 -7.97
N GLU A 45 -9.44 -4.37 -6.93
CA GLU A 45 -8.98 -3.01 -6.67
C GLU A 45 -7.53 -2.97 -6.22
N VAL A 46 -7.08 -3.98 -5.47
CA VAL A 46 -5.67 -4.13 -5.11
C VAL A 46 -4.80 -4.37 -6.34
N ILE A 47 -5.23 -5.27 -7.23
CA ILE A 47 -4.54 -5.52 -8.51
C ILE A 47 -4.53 -4.26 -9.38
N LYS A 48 -5.64 -3.53 -9.44
CA LYS A 48 -5.73 -2.26 -10.17
C LYS A 48 -4.79 -1.20 -9.58
N ALA A 49 -4.73 -1.07 -8.26
CA ALA A 49 -3.80 -0.16 -7.59
C ALA A 49 -2.34 -0.52 -7.90
N ALA A 50 -2.00 -1.80 -7.88
CA ALA A 50 -0.67 -2.28 -8.27
C ALA A 50 -0.34 -2.00 -9.74
N ASN A 51 -1.32 -2.08 -10.65
CA ASN A 51 -1.14 -1.72 -12.06
C ASN A 51 -0.89 -0.21 -12.21
N ILE A 52 -1.67 0.64 -11.52
CA ILE A 52 -1.48 2.10 -11.53
C ILE A 52 -0.11 2.48 -10.96
N ALA A 53 0.33 1.77 -9.92
CA ALA A 53 1.65 1.96 -9.31
C ALA A 53 2.80 1.33 -10.12
N ASN A 54 2.53 0.74 -11.29
CA ASN A 54 3.48 0.00 -12.12
C ASN A 54 4.22 -1.14 -11.37
N ALA A 55 3.61 -1.64 -10.30
CA ALA A 55 4.12 -2.73 -9.47
C ALA A 55 3.61 -4.10 -9.93
N HIS A 56 2.49 -4.16 -10.67
CA HIS A 56 1.89 -5.43 -11.10
C HIS A 56 2.89 -6.34 -11.81
N SER A 57 3.62 -5.83 -12.80
CA SER A 57 4.62 -6.60 -13.54
C SER A 57 5.68 -7.17 -12.60
N PHE A 58 6.25 -6.35 -11.70
CA PHE A 58 7.24 -6.81 -10.72
C PHE A 58 6.68 -7.90 -9.80
N ILE A 59 5.48 -7.70 -9.28
CA ILE A 59 4.81 -8.65 -8.38
C ILE A 59 4.59 -9.98 -9.09
N MET A 60 4.17 -9.98 -10.35
CA MET A 60 3.96 -11.20 -11.15
C MET A 60 5.25 -11.98 -11.44
N HIS A 61 6.44 -11.37 -11.33
CA HIS A 61 7.72 -12.07 -11.44
C HIS A 61 8.14 -12.75 -10.13
N LEU A 62 7.48 -12.46 -9.00
CA LEU A 62 7.75 -13.14 -7.75
C LEU A 62 7.25 -14.59 -7.80
N PRO A 63 7.91 -15.55 -7.13
CA PRO A 63 7.55 -16.97 -7.18
C PRO A 63 6.09 -17.29 -6.82
N GLN A 64 5.47 -16.45 -5.99
CA GLN A 64 4.08 -16.61 -5.55
C GLN A 64 3.19 -15.42 -5.94
N GLY A 65 3.66 -14.52 -6.80
CA GLY A 65 2.90 -13.35 -7.24
C GLY A 65 2.48 -12.46 -6.06
N TYR A 66 1.19 -12.11 -6.03
CA TYR A 66 0.56 -11.35 -4.95
C TYR A 66 0.54 -12.08 -3.59
N ASN A 67 0.65 -13.41 -3.60
CA ASN A 67 0.71 -14.22 -2.38
C ASN A 67 2.14 -14.34 -1.83
N THR A 68 3.13 -13.70 -2.48
CA THR A 68 4.51 -13.71 -1.98
C THR A 68 4.54 -13.10 -0.60
N MET A 69 5.00 -13.91 0.36
CA MET A 69 5.20 -13.48 1.74
C MET A 69 6.36 -12.50 1.80
N LEU A 70 6.08 -11.32 2.35
CA LEU A 70 7.08 -10.34 2.75
C LEU A 70 7.30 -10.51 4.25
N THR A 71 8.57 -10.52 4.67
CA THR A 71 8.98 -10.49 6.07
C THR A 71 9.53 -9.09 6.37
N SER A 72 9.41 -8.64 7.63
CA SER A 72 9.82 -7.29 8.06
C SER A 72 11.27 -6.91 7.78
N ASP A 73 12.12 -7.87 7.41
CA ASP A 73 13.56 -7.68 7.23
C ASP A 73 14.01 -7.61 5.77
N GLY A 74 13.08 -7.61 4.80
CA GLY A 74 13.41 -7.36 3.39
C GLY A 74 14.51 -8.26 2.81
N ALA A 75 14.70 -9.46 3.40
CA ALA A 75 15.72 -10.45 3.04
C ALA A 75 15.10 -11.84 2.89
#